data_AF-A0ABD6FFF0-F1
#
_entry.id   AF-A0ABD6FFF0-F1
#
_cell.length_a   1.000
_cell.length_b   1.000
_cell.length_c   1.000
_cell.angle_alpha   90.00
_cell.angle_beta   90.00
_cell.angle_gamma   90.00
#
_symmetry.space_group_name_H-M   'P 1'
#
loop_
_entity.id
_entity.type
_entity.pdbx_description
1 polymer ?
#
loop_
_entity_poly.entity_id
_entity_poly.type
_entity_poly.pdbx_seq_one_letter_code
_entity_poly.pdbx_strand_id
1 'polypeptide(L)'
;MPTRVNQAGGEVARPSLKATSPRYGEKLIKAFLFLCAGLSVLVTTAIVISLLVPTVDFFSEVSLTEFLFGTEWQPGRGTQTSYGVLPIVVGTLNITVIALIVAIPVGLLSAFYLSEYANPRLRRIVKPVLEVLAGIPTVAIGLFALYFMKPFFA
;
A
#
# COMPACT_ATOMS: atom_id res chain seq x y z
N MET A 1 72.86 -36.67 3.93
CA MET A 1 72.12 -36.89 2.66
C MET A 1 70.75 -36.25 2.82
N PRO A 2 70.44 -35.12 2.15
CA PRO A 2 69.14 -34.47 2.26
C PRO A 2 68.17 -35.07 1.22
N THR A 3 67.04 -35.63 1.67
CA THR A 3 65.95 -36.09 0.79
C THR A 3 64.86 -35.01 0.73
N ARG A 4 64.71 -34.42 -0.46
CA ARG A 4 63.55 -33.61 -0.86
C ARG A 4 62.33 -34.52 -1.05
N VAL A 5 61.20 -34.21 -0.41
CA VAL A 5 59.86 -34.65 -0.81
C VAL A 5 58.92 -33.47 -0.55
N ASN A 6 58.74 -32.59 -1.53
CA ASN A 6 57.75 -32.63 -2.61
C ASN A 6 56.47 -31.89 -2.21
N GLN A 7 56.31 -30.71 -2.81
CA GLN A 7 55.07 -29.95 -2.87
C GLN A 7 54.04 -30.78 -3.65
N ALA A 8 52.99 -31.22 -2.98
CA ALA A 8 51.76 -31.62 -3.65
C ALA A 8 50.66 -30.70 -3.13
N GLY A 9 50.32 -29.70 -3.94
CA GLY A 9 49.13 -28.90 -3.75
C GLY A 9 47.92 -29.80 -3.78
N GLY A 10 47.29 -30.01 -2.62
CA GLY A 10 45.95 -30.56 -2.53
C GLY A 10 44.97 -29.48 -2.95
N GLU A 11 44.65 -29.41 -4.24
CA GLU A 11 43.54 -28.62 -4.73
C GLU A 11 42.26 -29.19 -4.10
N VAL A 12 41.72 -28.51 -3.09
CA VAL A 12 40.48 -28.91 -2.41
C VAL A 12 39.36 -28.80 -3.44
N ALA A 13 38.93 -29.95 -3.97
CA ALA A 13 37.83 -30.04 -4.92
C ALA A 13 36.57 -29.40 -4.31
N ARG A 14 36.14 -28.28 -4.88
CA ARG A 14 34.95 -27.55 -4.43
C ARG A 14 33.72 -28.41 -4.74
N PRO A 15 32.77 -28.59 -3.78
CA PRO A 15 31.53 -29.30 -4.07
C PRO A 15 30.76 -28.57 -5.17
N SER A 16 30.55 -29.27 -6.29
CA SER A 16 29.81 -28.73 -7.44
C SER A 16 28.34 -28.59 -7.07
N LEU A 17 27.86 -27.34 -6.97
CA LEU A 17 26.45 -26.99 -6.71
C LEU A 17 25.54 -27.25 -7.93
N LYS A 18 25.87 -28.22 -8.78
CA LYS A 18 25.00 -28.63 -9.90
C LYS A 18 23.92 -29.56 -9.38
N ALA A 19 22.67 -29.13 -9.47
CA ALA A 19 21.50 -29.94 -9.16
C ALA A 19 21.46 -31.20 -10.06
N THR A 20 21.28 -32.36 -9.44
CA THR A 20 21.39 -33.70 -10.06
C THR A 20 20.23 -34.07 -11.00
N SER A 21 19.11 -33.33 -11.03
CA SER A 21 17.96 -33.68 -11.86
C SER A 21 17.10 -32.46 -12.26
N PRO A 22 16.37 -32.51 -13.40
CA PRO A 22 15.43 -31.46 -13.77
C PRO A 22 14.25 -31.43 -12.79
N ARG A 23 14.19 -30.39 -11.94
CA ARG A 23 13.07 -30.16 -11.01
C ARG A 23 11.86 -29.59 -11.78
N TYR A 24 10.97 -30.45 -12.27
CA TYR A 24 9.75 -30.03 -12.98
C TYR A 24 8.87 -29.06 -12.17
N GLY A 25 8.81 -29.23 -10.84
CA GLY A 25 8.10 -28.30 -9.94
C GLY A 25 8.67 -26.88 -9.95
N GLU A 26 9.99 -26.72 -10.12
CA GLU A 26 10.62 -25.41 -10.22
C GLU A 26 10.22 -24.69 -11.51
N LYS A 27 10.10 -25.42 -12.63
CA LYS A 27 9.62 -24.87 -13.90
C LYS A 27 8.16 -24.43 -13.81
N LEU A 28 7.29 -25.22 -13.15
CA LEU A 28 5.88 -24.89 -12.96
C LEU A 28 5.71 -23.63 -12.10
N ILE A 29 6.43 -23.53 -10.98
CA ILE A 29 6.41 -22.35 -10.11
C ILE A 29 6.91 -21.12 -10.87
N LYS A 30 8.02 -21.23 -11.62
CA LYS A 30 8.54 -20.12 -12.44
C LYS A 30 7.53 -19.68 -13.50
N ALA A 31 6.86 -20.61 -14.17
CA ALA A 31 5.82 -20.29 -15.15
C ALA A 31 4.62 -19.60 -14.51
N PHE A 32 4.14 -20.10 -13.36
CA PHE A 32 3.03 -19.48 -12.63
C PHE A 32 3.38 -18.05 -12.16
N LEU A 33 4.56 -17.86 -11.58
CA LEU A 33 5.04 -16.54 -11.18
C LEU A 33 5.18 -15.60 -12.37
N PHE A 34 5.66 -16.09 -13.52
CA PHE A 34 5.77 -15.31 -14.74
C PHE A 34 4.39 -14.88 -15.28
N LEU A 35 3.40 -15.79 -15.26
CA LEU A 35 2.03 -15.46 -15.64
C LEU A 35 1.40 -14.46 -14.67
N CYS A 36 1.64 -14.61 -13.36
CA CYS A 36 1.16 -13.68 -12.35
C CYS A 36 1.76 -12.28 -12.54
N ALA A 37 3.07 -12.20 -12.76
CA ALA A 37 3.76 -10.95 -13.06
C ALA A 37 3.26 -10.33 -14.39
N GLY A 38 3.09 -11.14 -15.44
CA GLY A 38 2.55 -10.69 -16.72
C GLY A 38 1.13 -10.16 -16.60
N LEU A 39 0.26 -10.85 -15.86
CA LEU A 39 -1.11 -10.40 -15.58
C LEU A 39 -1.12 -9.09 -14.78
N SER A 40 -0.25 -8.98 -13.76
CA SER A 40 -0.12 -7.75 -12.96
C SER A 40 0.28 -6.54 -13.82
N VAL A 41 1.28 -6.70 -14.69
CA VAL A 41 1.72 -5.65 -15.62
C VAL A 41 0.60 -5.31 -16.61
N LEU A 42 -0.09 -6.31 -17.15
CA LEU A 42 -1.20 -6.12 -18.08
C LEU A 42 -2.34 -5.32 -17.42
N VAL A 43 -2.80 -5.73 -16.24
CA VAL A 43 -3.87 -5.03 -15.51
C VAL A 43 -3.46 -3.62 -15.15
N THR A 44 -2.21 -3.41 -14.70
CA THR A 44 -1.70 -2.07 -14.38
C THR A 44 -1.68 -1.18 -15.63
N THR A 45 -1.22 -1.71 -16.76
CA THR A 45 -1.23 -1.00 -18.05
C THR A 45 -2.65 -0.68 -18.49
N ALA A 46 -3.58 -1.62 -18.34
CA ALA A 46 -4.99 -1.42 -18.67
C ALA A 46 -5.63 -0.33 -17.81
N ILE A 47 -5.33 -0.26 -16.50
CA ILE A 47 -5.79 0.81 -15.61
C ILE A 47 -5.26 2.16 -16.09
N VAL A 48 -3.96 2.26 -16.42
CA VAL A 48 -3.37 3.51 -16.92
C VAL A 48 -4.06 3.96 -18.20
N ILE A 49 -4.26 3.08 -19.18
CA ILE A 49 -4.96 3.41 -20.43
C ILE A 49 -6.42 3.82 -20.17
N SER A 50 -7.11 3.11 -19.28
CA SER A 50 -8.51 3.40 -18.92
C SER A 50 -8.69 4.77 -18.26
N LEU A 51 -7.67 5.27 -17.55
CA LEU A 51 -7.70 6.58 -16.90
C LEU A 51 -7.18 7.70 -17.82
N LEU A 52 -6.32 7.39 -18.79
CA LEU A 52 -5.75 8.39 -19.69
C LEU A 52 -6.80 9.08 -20.57
N VAL A 53 -7.73 8.31 -21.17
CA VAL A 53 -8.74 8.90 -22.08
C VAL A 53 -9.62 9.93 -21.36
N PRO A 54 -10.28 9.62 -20.22
CA PRO A 54 -11.06 10.63 -19.48
C PRO A 54 -10.20 11.80 -18.97
N THR A 55 -8.93 11.58 -18.66
CA THR A 55 -8.02 12.63 -18.18
C THR A 55 -7.70 13.64 -19.28
N VAL A 56 -7.45 13.18 -20.51
CA VAL A 56 -7.21 14.07 -21.66
C VAL A 56 -8.47 14.87 -21.98
N ASP A 57 -9.64 14.21 -21.98
CA ASP A 57 -10.91 14.89 -22.21
C ASP A 57 -11.18 15.96 -21.14
N PHE A 58 -10.88 15.68 -19.87
CA PHE A 58 -10.98 16.65 -18.78
C PHE A 58 -10.10 17.90 -18.99
N PHE A 59 -8.84 17.73 -19.39
CA PHE A 59 -7.94 18.86 -19.64
C PHE A 59 -8.23 19.63 -20.93
N SER A 60 -9.14 19.12 -21.77
CA SER A 60 -9.66 19.89 -22.90
C SER A 60 -10.67 20.97 -22.46
N GLU A 61 -11.36 20.74 -21.35
CA GLU A 61 -12.32 21.69 -20.76
C GLU A 61 -11.71 22.54 -19.64
N VAL A 62 -10.78 21.97 -18.87
CA VAL A 62 -10.17 22.62 -17.70
C VAL A 62 -8.69 22.89 -17.96
N SER A 63 -8.26 24.14 -17.81
CA SER A 63 -6.85 24.48 -17.97
C SER A 63 -5.99 23.89 -16.85
N LEU A 64 -4.77 23.45 -17.17
CA LEU A 64 -3.82 22.91 -16.17
C LEU A 64 -3.52 23.91 -15.05
N THR A 65 -3.46 25.20 -15.36
CA THR A 65 -3.22 26.26 -14.37
C THR A 65 -4.39 26.43 -13.42
N GLU A 66 -5.62 26.36 -13.92
CA GLU A 66 -6.82 26.42 -13.08
C GLU A 66 -6.96 25.15 -12.22
N PHE A 67 -6.64 23.99 -12.78
CA PHE A 67 -6.59 22.74 -12.01
C PHE A 67 -5.55 22.81 -10.88
N LEU A 68 -4.33 23.26 -11.15
CA LEU A 68 -3.23 23.26 -10.17
C LEU A 68 -3.31 24.40 -9.14
N PHE A 69 -3.74 25.60 -9.57
CA PHE A 69 -3.73 26.81 -8.73
C PHE A 69 -5.12 27.30 -8.35
N GLY A 70 -6.19 26.67 -8.85
CA GLY A 70 -7.56 26.97 -8.46
C GLY A 70 -7.79 26.71 -6.98
N THR A 71 -8.43 27.66 -6.31
CA THR A 71 -8.73 27.63 -4.87
C THR A 71 -10.14 27.17 -4.57
N GLU A 72 -10.91 26.78 -5.59
CA GLU A 72 -12.29 26.34 -5.45
C GLU A 72 -12.49 24.95 -6.05
N TRP A 73 -13.35 24.18 -5.40
CA TRP A 73 -13.80 22.87 -5.88
C TRP A 73 -15.33 22.86 -5.90
N GLN A 74 -15.91 23.14 -7.07
CA GLN A 74 -17.37 23.26 -7.26
C GLN A 74 -17.83 22.53 -8.54
N PRO A 75 -17.71 21.19 -8.58
CA PRO A 75 -18.24 20.41 -9.70
C PRO A 75 -19.78 20.53 -9.75
N GLY A 76 -20.32 21.10 -10.83
CA GLY A 76 -21.76 21.13 -11.10
C GLY A 76 -22.57 22.36 -10.65
N ARG A 77 -21.95 23.47 -10.24
CA ARG A 77 -22.67 24.73 -9.99
C ARG A 77 -22.71 25.65 -11.23
N GLY A 78 -23.69 25.40 -12.10
CA GLY A 78 -24.05 26.33 -13.18
C GLY A 78 -22.91 26.65 -14.16
N THR A 79 -22.85 27.90 -14.63
CA THR A 79 -21.91 28.38 -15.67
C THR A 79 -20.45 28.57 -15.19
N GLN A 80 -20.14 28.25 -13.94
CA GLN A 80 -18.80 28.37 -13.36
C GLN A 80 -18.42 27.08 -12.62
N THR A 81 -18.06 26.04 -13.38
CA THR A 81 -17.50 24.81 -12.81
C THR A 81 -16.01 25.02 -12.53
N SER A 82 -15.60 24.91 -11.27
CA SER A 82 -14.18 24.99 -10.87
C SER A 82 -13.70 23.66 -10.31
N TYR A 83 -12.52 23.23 -10.76
CA TYR A 83 -11.92 21.93 -10.45
C TYR A 83 -10.51 22.06 -9.84
N GLY A 84 -10.28 23.10 -9.04
CA GLY A 84 -9.00 23.32 -8.37
C GLY A 84 -8.63 22.16 -7.43
N VAL A 85 -7.41 21.66 -7.54
CA VAL A 85 -6.91 20.52 -6.73
C VAL A 85 -6.49 20.95 -5.33
N LEU A 86 -6.14 22.23 -5.14
CA LEU A 86 -5.62 22.75 -3.87
C LEU A 86 -6.56 22.53 -2.68
N PRO A 87 -7.88 22.79 -2.77
CA PRO A 87 -8.80 22.54 -1.65
C PRO A 87 -8.84 21.07 -1.24
N ILE A 88 -8.74 20.13 -2.19
CA ILE A 88 -8.71 18.70 -1.92
C ILE A 88 -7.42 18.33 -1.18
N VAL A 89 -6.27 18.83 -1.65
CA VAL A 89 -4.97 18.56 -1.04
C VAL A 89 -4.91 19.14 0.37
N VAL A 90 -5.26 20.42 0.53
CA VAL A 90 -5.27 21.09 1.83
C VAL A 90 -6.29 20.44 2.76
N GLY A 91 -7.48 20.10 2.29
CA GLY A 91 -8.48 19.37 3.06
C GLY A 91 -7.97 18.01 3.54
N THR A 92 -7.30 17.25 2.67
CA THR A 92 -6.69 15.96 3.01
C THR A 92 -5.59 16.13 4.07
N LEU A 93 -4.72 17.13 3.91
CA LEU A 93 -3.66 17.42 4.88
C LEU A 93 -4.24 17.83 6.23
N ASN A 94 -5.24 18.71 6.25
CA ASN A 94 -5.89 19.16 7.49
C ASN A 94 -6.53 17.99 8.25
N ILE A 95 -7.31 17.15 7.56
CA ILE A 95 -7.92 15.95 8.16
C ILE A 95 -6.83 15.00 8.66
N THR A 96 -5.77 14.78 7.87
CA THR A 96 -4.66 13.89 8.24
C THR A 96 -3.95 14.40 9.49
N VAL A 97 -3.66 15.70 9.59
CA VAL A 97 -3.01 16.30 10.77
C VAL A 97 -3.86 16.10 12.02
N ILE A 98 -5.15 16.43 11.95
CA ILE A 98 -6.07 16.25 13.07
C ILE A 98 -6.17 14.76 13.46
N ALA A 99 -6.28 13.88 12.46
CA ALA A 99 -6.33 12.44 12.69
C ALA A 99 -5.05 11.93 13.38
N LEU A 100 -3.86 12.37 12.97
CA LEU A 100 -2.60 11.98 13.59
C LEU A 100 -2.47 12.50 15.03
N ILE A 101 -2.90 13.73 15.30
CA ILE A 101 -2.89 14.31 16.66
C ILE A 101 -3.69 13.45 17.64
N VAL A 102 -4.78 12.82 17.19
CA VAL A 102 -5.60 11.93 18.03
C VAL A 102 -5.11 10.48 18.00
N ALA A 103 -4.80 9.97 16.81
CA ALA A 103 -4.45 8.56 16.61
C ALA A 103 -3.09 8.21 17.21
N ILE A 104 -2.10 9.11 17.16
CA ILE A 104 -0.75 8.82 17.69
C ILE A 104 -0.80 8.65 19.22
N PRO A 105 -1.32 9.60 20.02
CA PRO A 105 -1.36 9.42 21.47
C PRO A 105 -2.17 8.19 21.88
N VAL A 106 -3.37 8.02 21.30
CA VAL A 106 -4.25 6.90 21.67
C VAL A 106 -3.64 5.55 21.25
N GLY A 107 -3.10 5.46 20.04
CA GLY A 107 -2.48 4.25 19.51
C GLY A 107 -1.21 3.88 20.26
N LEU A 108 -0.34 4.86 20.55
CA LEU A 108 0.90 4.62 21.26
C LEU A 108 0.67 4.24 22.72
N LEU A 109 -0.23 4.94 23.43
CA LEU A 109 -0.58 4.59 24.81
C LEU A 109 -1.23 3.21 24.91
N SER A 110 -2.11 2.87 23.96
CA SER A 110 -2.73 1.55 23.90
C SER A 110 -1.70 0.45 23.64
N ALA A 111 -0.74 0.70 22.74
CA ALA A 111 0.34 -0.24 22.44
C ALA A 111 1.23 -0.46 23.67
N PHE A 112 1.64 0.61 24.35
CA PHE A 112 2.48 0.56 25.54
C PHE A 112 1.79 -0.18 26.69
N TYR A 113 0.51 0.11 26.93
CA TYR A 113 -0.26 -0.60 27.94
C TYR A 113 -0.39 -2.10 27.62
N LEU A 114 -0.66 -2.43 26.35
CA LEU A 114 -0.82 -3.82 25.93
C LEU A 114 0.50 -4.62 25.96
N SER A 115 1.64 -3.97 25.75
CA SER A 115 2.95 -4.62 25.79
C SER A 115 3.45 -4.84 27.21
N GLU A 116 3.25 -3.86 28.09
CA GLU A 116 3.95 -3.82 29.39
C GLU A 116 3.05 -4.12 30.59
N TYR A 117 1.77 -3.72 30.54
CA TYR A 117 0.89 -3.75 31.71
C TYR A 117 -0.29 -4.72 31.57
N ALA A 118 -0.68 -5.09 30.35
CA ALA A 118 -1.86 -5.91 30.13
C ALA A 118 -1.67 -7.35 30.59
N ASN A 119 -2.61 -7.83 31.41
CA ASN A 119 -2.64 -9.23 31.80
C ASN A 119 -2.86 -10.16 30.57
N PRO A 120 -2.46 -11.45 30.66
CA PRO A 120 -2.55 -12.37 29.52
C PRO A 120 -3.98 -12.58 28.97
N ARG A 121 -5.01 -12.41 29.81
CA ARG A 121 -6.41 -12.55 29.40
C ARG A 121 -6.86 -11.39 28.50
N LEU A 122 -6.50 -10.16 28.88
CA LEU A 122 -6.82 -8.97 28.10
C LEU A 122 -6.13 -9.00 26.73
N ARG A 123 -4.86 -9.38 26.69
CA ARG A 123 -4.11 -9.52 25.43
C ARG A 123 -4.71 -10.56 24.49
N ARG A 124 -5.25 -11.66 25.03
CA ARG A 124 -5.93 -12.71 24.25
C ARG A 124 -7.24 -12.23 23.60
N ILE A 125 -7.91 -11.22 24.17
CA ILE A 125 -9.16 -10.66 23.62
C ILE A 125 -8.87 -9.49 22.68
N VAL A 126 -8.06 -8.53 23.11
CA VAL A 126 -7.81 -7.29 22.36
C VAL A 126 -7.09 -7.56 21.05
N LYS A 127 -6.11 -8.46 21.02
CA LYS A 127 -5.30 -8.70 19.83
C LYS A 127 -6.13 -9.24 18.64
N PRO A 128 -6.97 -10.28 18.78
CA PRO A 128 -7.88 -10.70 17.71
C PRO A 128 -8.86 -9.62 17.29
N VAL A 129 -9.39 -8.82 18.23
CA VAL A 129 -10.30 -7.71 17.88
C VAL A 129 -9.59 -6.70 16.98
N LEU A 130 -8.36 -6.31 17.30
CA LEU A 130 -7.56 -5.42 16.45
C LEU A 130 -7.25 -6.03 15.08
N GLU A 131 -6.95 -7.33 15.01
CA GLU A 131 -6.73 -8.04 13.75
C GLU A 131 -8.00 -8.05 12.87
N VAL A 132 -9.17 -8.28 13.47
CA VAL A 132 -10.46 -8.23 12.77
C VAL A 132 -10.77 -6.80 12.32
N LEU A 133 -10.59 -5.80 13.18
CA LEU A 133 -10.81 -4.39 12.84
C LEU A 133 -9.91 -3.93 11.69
N ALA A 134 -8.65 -4.38 11.65
CA ALA A 134 -7.72 -4.09 10.56
C ALA A 134 -8.12 -4.77 9.24
N GLY A 135 -8.88 -5.86 9.30
CA GLY A 135 -9.42 -6.56 8.14
C GLY A 135 -10.70 -5.96 7.56
N ILE A 136 -11.35 -5.01 8.25
CA ILE A 136 -12.56 -4.36 7.75
C ILE A 136 -12.20 -3.45 6.57
N PRO A 137 -12.94 -3.51 5.44
CA PRO A 137 -12.74 -2.60 4.33
C PRO A 137 -12.87 -1.13 4.76
N THR A 138 -11.86 -0.30 4.47
CA THR A 138 -11.85 1.13 4.83
C THR A 138 -13.05 1.88 4.28
N VAL A 139 -13.54 1.51 3.08
CA VAL A 139 -14.74 2.07 2.46
C VAL A 139 -16.00 1.83 3.29
N ALA A 140 -16.13 0.65 3.92
CA ALA A 140 -17.29 0.34 4.76
C ALA A 140 -17.31 1.22 6.02
N ILE A 141 -16.15 1.41 6.65
CA ILE A 141 -16.00 2.31 7.82
C ILE A 141 -16.30 3.76 7.43
N GLY A 142 -15.79 4.22 6.28
CA GLY A 142 -16.02 5.57 5.78
C GLY A 142 -17.51 5.85 5.51
N LEU A 143 -18.20 4.93 4.85
CA LEU A 143 -19.65 5.04 4.61
C LEU A 143 -20.45 4.97 5.91
N PHE A 144 -20.09 4.10 6.85
CA PHE A 144 -20.72 4.04 8.17
C PHE A 144 -20.58 5.38 8.91
N ALA A 145 -19.38 5.95 8.95
CA ALA A 145 -19.13 7.25 9.56
C ALA A 145 -19.95 8.35 8.88
N LEU A 146 -20.01 8.38 7.54
CA LEU A 146 -20.82 9.36 6.81
C LEU A 146 -22.31 9.25 7.17
N TYR A 147 -22.89 8.06 7.09
CA TYR A 147 -24.32 7.87 7.38
C TYR A 147 -24.67 8.09 8.84
N PHE A 148 -23.79 7.68 9.76
CA PHE A 148 -23.97 7.87 11.19
C PHE A 148 -23.82 9.35 11.59
N MET A 149 -22.84 10.07 11.02
CA MET A 149 -22.60 11.48 11.33
C MET A 149 -23.60 12.43 10.67
N LYS A 150 -24.18 12.05 9.52
CA LYS A 150 -25.13 12.87 8.75
C LYS A 150 -26.23 13.53 9.62
N PRO A 151 -26.99 12.82 10.47
CA PRO A 151 -28.05 13.46 11.28
C PRO A 151 -27.54 14.46 12.33
N PHE A 152 -26.24 14.46 12.67
CA PHE A 152 -25.67 15.42 13.63
C PHE A 152 -25.30 16.76 13.00
N PHE A 153 -25.19 16.80 11.67
CA PHE A 153 -24.77 17.99 10.89
C PHE A 153 -25.77 18.38 9.79
N ALA A 154 -26.91 17.70 9.70
CA ALA A 154 -27.98 17.95 8.74
C ALA A 154 -29.08 18.86 9.32
#